data_AF-A0A7S0FU03-F1
#
_entry.id   AF-A0A7S0FU03-F1
#
_cell.length_a   1.000
_cell.length_b   1.000
_cell.length_c   1.000
_cell.angle_alpha   90.00
_cell.angle_beta   90.00
_cell.angle_gamma   90.00
#
_symmetry.space_group_name_H-M   'P 1'
#
loop_
_entity.id
_entity.type
_entity.pdbx_description
1 polymer ?
#
loop_
_entity_poly.entity_id
_entity_poly.type
_entity_poly.pdbx_seq_one_letter_code
_entity_poly.pdbx_strand_id
1 'polypeptide(L)'
;MLIIGPIRAYSSAMVVTATGTFFNPAIMAFIFHLTCGDVWNTINNTEKRYGMSVVGILLGVVPSAAFAASQYYAIEPLAGKLLGGTLLWLCTASALITDTWRLNPDENGKREPLYPVKGESKTAFAWFGSSS
;
A
#
# COMPACT_ATOMS: atom_id res chain seq x y z
N MET A 1 1.16 -7.28 11.37
CA MET A 1 1.86 -5.98 11.47
C MET A 1 2.95 -5.92 12.54
N LEU A 2 3.12 -6.92 13.41
CA LEU A 2 4.05 -6.88 14.55
C LEU A 2 5.54 -6.72 14.18
N ILE A 3 5.97 -7.17 13.00
CA ILE A 3 7.39 -7.17 12.58
C ILE A 3 7.71 -6.00 11.64
N ILE A 4 6.78 -5.62 10.76
CA ILE A 4 6.99 -4.56 9.76
C ILE A 4 7.08 -3.17 10.41
N GLY A 5 6.28 -2.91 11.45
CA GLY A 5 6.30 -1.64 12.18
C GLY A 5 7.66 -1.34 12.83
N PRO A 6 8.23 -2.27 13.62
CA PRO A 6 9.57 -2.12 14.18
C PRO A 6 10.66 -1.98 13.13
N ILE A 7 10.60 -2.73 12.02
CA ILE A 7 11.58 -2.62 10.93
C ILE A 7 11.58 -1.20 10.35
N ARG A 8 10.40 -0.64 10.10
CA ARG A 8 10.25 0.74 9.60
C ARG A 8 10.87 1.76 10.55
N ALA A 9 10.54 1.67 11.85
CA ALA A 9 11.08 2.57 12.87
C ALA A 9 12.60 2.44 13.00
N TYR A 10 13.13 1.22 12.98
CA TYR A 10 14.57 0.96 13.06
C TYR A 10 15.31 1.50 11.83
N SER A 11 14.81 1.23 10.62
CA SER A 11 15.39 1.78 9.38
C SER A 11 15.40 3.31 9.38
N SER A 12 14.34 3.96 9.86
CA SER A 12 14.31 5.43 9.98
C SER A 12 15.28 5.94 11.03
N ALA A 13 15.43 5.25 12.18
CA ALA A 13 16.40 5.60 13.20
C ALA A 13 17.86 5.51 12.68
N MET A 14 18.16 4.54 11.83
CA MET A 14 19.47 4.43 11.17
C MET A 14 19.75 5.61 10.24
N VAL A 15 18.77 6.02 9.42
CA VAL A 15 18.91 7.17 8.52
C VAL A 15 19.08 8.47 9.30
N VAL A 16 18.32 8.68 10.38
CA VAL A 16 18.47 9.87 11.25
C VAL A 16 19.84 9.89 11.93
N THR A 17 20.31 8.73 12.42
CA THR A 17 21.65 8.62 13.01
C THR A 17 22.75 8.95 12.00
N ALA A 18 22.61 8.50 10.75
CA ALA A 18 23.59 8.75 9.69
C ALA A 18 23.59 10.21 9.18
N THR A 19 22.42 10.86 9.16
CA THR A 19 22.26 12.22 8.58
C THR A 19 22.28 13.33 9.63
N GLY A 20 22.04 13.01 10.89
CA GLY A 20 21.94 13.98 11.99
C GLY A 20 20.69 14.87 11.93
N THR A 21 19.79 14.66 10.98
CA THR A 21 18.58 15.48 10.82
C THR A 21 17.34 14.60 10.61
N PHE A 22 16.22 15.04 11.18
CA PHE A 22 14.92 14.42 10.93
C PHE A 22 14.31 14.89 9.61
N PHE A 23 14.65 16.11 9.18
CA PHE A 23 14.14 16.71 7.96
C PHE A 23 15.05 16.37 6.78
N ASN A 24 14.95 15.13 6.32
CA ASN A 24 15.68 14.64 5.16
C ASN A 24 14.70 14.22 4.05
N PRO A 25 15.00 14.49 2.76
CA PRO A 25 14.19 14.00 1.64
C PRO A 25 13.87 12.50 1.67
N ALA A 26 14.76 11.67 2.19
CA ALA A 26 14.52 10.24 2.39
C ALA A 26 13.42 9.99 3.43
N ILE A 27 13.51 10.61 4.60
CA ILE A 27 12.48 10.52 5.65
C ILE A 27 11.12 11.02 5.11
N MET A 28 11.13 12.12 4.35
CA MET A 28 9.90 12.65 3.72
C MET A 28 9.32 11.69 2.67
N ALA A 29 10.15 11.05 1.85
CA ALA A 29 9.71 10.01 0.91
C ALA A 29 9.10 8.81 1.63
N PHE A 30 9.66 8.44 2.79
CA PHE A 30 9.11 7.38 3.62
C PHE A 30 7.75 7.78 4.24
N ILE A 31 7.61 9.01 4.74
CA ILE A 31 6.32 9.54 5.23
C ILE A 31 5.29 9.54 4.10
N PHE A 32 5.67 9.96 2.89
CA PHE A 32 4.79 9.90 1.72
C PHE A 32 4.30 8.47 1.44
N HIS A 33 5.20 7.49 1.48
CA HIS A 33 4.82 6.07 1.35
C HIS A 33 3.81 5.64 2.43
N LEU A 34 4.01 6.04 3.69
CA LEU A 34 3.07 5.74 4.78
C LEU A 34 1.68 6.32 4.49
N THR A 35 1.59 7.57 4.06
CA THR A 35 0.33 8.22 3.70
C THR A 35 -0.37 7.50 2.54
N CYS A 36 0.37 7.13 1.48
CA CYS A 36 -0.19 6.32 0.39
C CYS A 36 -0.72 4.97 0.90
N GLY A 37 0.01 4.34 1.82
CA GLY A 37 -0.40 3.10 2.46
C GLY A 37 -1.69 3.23 3.28
N ASP A 38 -1.84 4.30 4.05
CA ASP A 38 -3.04 4.54 4.88
C ASP A 38 -4.28 4.86 4.03
N VAL A 39 -4.11 5.67 2.98
CA VAL A 39 -5.17 5.93 2.00
C VAL A 39 -5.60 4.64 1.32
N TRP A 40 -4.64 3.84 0.86
CA TRP A 40 -4.93 2.54 0.25
C TRP A 40 -5.63 1.58 1.21
N ASN A 41 -5.18 1.52 2.47
CA ASN A 41 -5.78 0.69 3.50
C ASN A 41 -7.25 1.07 3.76
N THR A 42 -7.56 2.38 3.72
CA THR A 42 -8.94 2.88 3.82
C THR A 42 -9.79 2.44 2.63
N ILE A 43 -9.28 2.58 1.40
CA ILE A 43 -9.98 2.15 0.18
C ILE A 43 -10.24 0.63 0.20
N ASN A 44 -9.26 -0.16 0.64
CA ASN A 44 -9.34 -1.62 0.60
C ASN A 44 -10.22 -2.20 1.72
N ASN A 45 -10.01 -1.76 2.97
CA ASN A 45 -10.62 -2.40 4.13
C ASN A 45 -11.89 -1.68 4.60
N THR A 46 -11.96 -0.35 4.48
CA THR A 46 -13.13 0.44 4.89
C THR A 46 -14.13 0.56 3.75
N GLU A 47 -13.69 1.01 2.58
CA GLU A 47 -14.58 1.21 1.42
C GLU A 47 -14.83 -0.07 0.63
N LYS A 48 -13.96 -1.09 0.78
CA LYS A 48 -14.01 -2.38 0.05
C LYS A 48 -14.11 -2.23 -1.48
N ARG A 49 -13.56 -1.14 -2.02
CA ARG A 49 -13.52 -0.86 -3.46
C ARG A 49 -12.28 -1.52 -4.04
N TYR A 50 -12.39 -2.82 -4.29
CA TYR A 50 -11.30 -3.66 -4.76
C TYR A 50 -10.74 -3.19 -6.11
N GLY A 51 -11.58 -2.66 -7.02
CA GLY A 51 -11.12 -2.09 -8.29
C GLY A 51 -10.17 -0.91 -8.11
N MET A 52 -10.53 0.06 -7.27
CA MET A 52 -9.67 1.21 -6.95
C MET A 52 -8.50 0.84 -6.04
N SER A 53 -8.66 -0.18 -5.21
CA SER A 53 -7.60 -0.75 -4.38
C SER A 53 -6.46 -1.30 -5.23
N VAL A 54 -6.74 -2.01 -6.33
CA VAL A 54 -5.72 -2.52 -7.26
C VAL A 54 -4.92 -1.37 -7.88
N VAL A 55 -5.58 -0.30 -8.31
CA VAL A 55 -4.90 0.88 -8.86
C VAL A 55 -4.07 1.58 -7.79
N GLY A 56 -4.61 1.74 -6.58
CA GLY A 56 -3.93 2.38 -5.46
C GLY A 56 -2.68 1.62 -5.00
N ILE A 57 -2.71 0.28 -4.97
CA ILE A 57 -1.52 -0.50 -4.55
C ILE A 57 -0.45 -0.53 -5.65
N LEU A 58 -0.85 -0.72 -6.92
CA LEU A 58 0.09 -0.84 -8.04
C LEU A 58 0.72 0.49 -8.46
N LEU A 59 -0.05 1.58 -8.46
CA LEU A 59 0.45 2.89 -8.88
C LEU A 59 0.85 3.81 -7.71
N GLY A 60 0.32 3.56 -6.51
CA GLY A 60 0.60 4.38 -5.32
C GLY A 60 1.56 3.72 -4.34
N VAL A 61 1.12 2.63 -3.71
CA VAL A 61 1.83 2.04 -2.55
C VAL A 61 3.15 1.38 -2.93
N VAL A 62 3.18 0.55 -3.99
CA VAL A 62 4.41 -0.14 -4.41
C VAL A 62 5.47 0.83 -4.96
N PRO A 63 5.14 1.77 -5.87
CA PRO A 63 6.14 2.72 -6.37
C PRO A 63 6.65 3.68 -5.29
N SER A 64 5.77 4.18 -4.40
CA SER A 64 6.20 5.02 -3.27
C SER A 64 7.11 4.28 -2.30
N ALA A 65 6.84 2.99 -2.03
CA ALA A 65 7.71 2.15 -1.23
C ALA A 65 9.08 1.95 -1.88
N ALA A 66 9.12 1.69 -3.20
CA ALA A 66 10.36 1.50 -3.94
C ALA A 66 11.21 2.78 -3.93
N PHE A 67 10.56 3.94 -4.11
CA PHE A 67 11.22 5.24 -4.04
C PHE A 67 11.77 5.54 -2.64
N ALA A 68 11.01 5.25 -1.57
CA ALA A 68 11.51 5.40 -0.21
C ALA A 68 12.71 4.47 0.07
N ALA A 69 12.64 3.22 -0.38
CA ALA A 69 13.72 2.25 -0.22
C ALA A 69 14.99 2.65 -0.98
N SER A 70 14.87 3.20 -2.19
CA SER A 70 16.04 3.68 -2.96
C SER A 70 16.71 4.88 -2.27
N GLN A 71 15.91 5.81 -1.72
CA GLN A 71 16.43 6.95 -0.99
C GLN A 71 17.12 6.53 0.32
N TYR A 72 16.57 5.54 1.03
CA TYR A 72 17.21 4.99 2.22
C TYR A 72 18.50 4.24 1.88
N TYR A 73 18.51 3.49 0.77
CA TYR A 73 19.70 2.75 0.31
C TYR A 73 20.86 3.68 -0.04
N ALA A 74 20.57 4.87 -0.59
CA ALA A 74 21.58 5.87 -0.92
C ALA A 74 22.27 6.47 0.31
N ILE A 75 21.59 6.49 1.46
CA ILE A 75 22.12 7.03 2.73
C ILE A 75 22.77 5.91 3.55
N GLU A 76 22.02 4.84 3.77
CA GLU A 76 22.43 3.70 4.59
C GLU A 76 21.97 2.38 3.95
N PRO A 77 22.90 1.60 3.36
CA PRO A 77 22.56 0.40 2.60
C PRO A 77 21.78 -0.64 3.39
N LEU A 78 22.03 -0.79 4.70
CA LEU A 78 21.28 -1.74 5.52
C LEU A 78 19.82 -1.29 5.70
N ALA A 79 19.58 0.01 5.90
CA ALA A 79 18.24 0.57 6.02
C ALA A 79 17.44 0.40 4.72
N GLY A 80 18.08 0.60 3.57
CA GLY A 80 17.47 0.35 2.26
C GLY A 80 17.12 -1.13 2.03
N LYS A 81 18.00 -2.07 2.42
CA LYS A 81 17.73 -3.51 2.30
C LYS A 81 16.57 -3.98 3.18
N LEU A 82 16.46 -3.45 4.40
CA LEU A 82 15.35 -3.75 5.31
C LEU A 82 14.00 -3.30 4.73
N LEU A 83 13.94 -2.07 4.20
CA LEU A 83 12.76 -1.60 3.49
C LEU A 83 12.50 -2.36 2.19
N GLY A 84 13.54 -2.76 1.46
CA GLY A 84 13.44 -3.63 0.29
C GLY A 84 12.81 -5.00 0.60
N GLY A 85 13.09 -5.57 1.77
CA GLY A 85 12.39 -6.77 2.25
C GLY A 85 10.88 -6.54 2.41
N THR A 86 10.48 -5.37 2.92
CA THR A 86 9.06 -5.01 3.01
C THR A 86 8.42 -4.71 1.64
N LEU A 87 9.21 -4.27 0.66
CA LEU A 87 8.76 -4.08 -0.72
C LEU A 87 8.35 -5.41 -1.37
N LEU A 88 9.16 -6.46 -1.20
CA LEU A 88 8.83 -7.80 -1.71
C LEU A 88 7.48 -8.27 -1.17
N TRP A 89 7.24 -8.06 0.11
CA TRP A 89 5.94 -8.33 0.72
C TRP A 89 4.81 -7.52 0.09
N LEU A 90 5.01 -6.22 -0.17
CA LEU A 90 4.02 -5.38 -0.85
C LEU A 90 3.71 -5.88 -2.27
N CYS A 91 4.70 -6.39 -3.01
CA CYS A 91 4.48 -7.01 -4.31
C CYS A 91 3.60 -8.26 -4.19
N THR A 92 3.87 -9.14 -3.23
CA THR A 92 3.01 -10.32 -2.98
C THR A 92 1.60 -9.91 -2.59
N ALA A 93 1.45 -8.91 -1.71
CA ALA A 93 0.15 -8.37 -1.35
C ALA A 93 -0.60 -7.83 -2.57
N SER A 94 0.09 -7.08 -3.45
CA SER A 94 -0.51 -6.53 -4.67
C SER A 94 -1.03 -7.61 -5.62
N ALA A 95 -0.31 -8.73 -5.73
CA ALA A 95 -0.78 -9.89 -6.49
C ALA A 95 -2.05 -10.48 -5.86
N LEU A 96 -2.06 -10.68 -4.54
CA LEU A 96 -3.24 -11.22 -3.82
C LEU A 96 -4.48 -10.33 -3.98
N ILE A 97 -4.32 -9.00 -3.92
CA ILE A 97 -5.43 -8.05 -4.09
C ILE A 97 -5.92 -8.05 -5.55
N THR A 98 -4.99 -8.14 -6.51
CA THR A 98 -5.34 -8.24 -7.93
C THR A 98 -6.12 -9.53 -8.21
N ASP A 99 -5.71 -10.64 -7.61
CA ASP A 99 -6.41 -11.92 -7.75
C ASP A 99 -7.77 -11.89 -7.03
N THR A 100 -7.86 -11.27 -5.86
CA THR A 100 -9.13 -11.06 -5.15
C THR A 100 -10.12 -10.26 -6.01
N TRP A 101 -9.65 -9.20 -6.69
CA TRP A 101 -10.48 -8.44 -7.63
C TRP A 101 -10.86 -9.25 -8.88
N ARG A 102 -9.98 -10.13 -9.37
CA ARG A 102 -10.29 -10.99 -10.53
C ARG A 102 -11.31 -12.07 -10.21
N LEU A 103 -11.30 -12.59 -8.98
CA LEU A 103 -12.10 -13.73 -8.52
C LEU A 103 -13.46 -13.35 -7.94
N ASN A 104 -13.67 -12.09 -7.53
CA ASN A 104 -14.96 -11.57 -7.06
C ASN A 104 -15.64 -10.67 -8.11
N PRO A 105 -16.40 -11.23 -9.06
CA PRO A 105 -17.31 -10.45 -9.88
C PRO A 105 -18.54 -9.98 -9.06
N ASP A 106 -19.10 -8.85 -9.43
CA ASP A 106 -20.36 -8.29 -8.91
C ASP A 106 -21.56 -9.22 -9.27
N GLU A 107 -22.74 -8.99 -8.67
CA GLU A 107 -23.97 -9.81 -8.88
C GLU A 107 -24.35 -9.95 -10.36
N ASN A 108 -23.92 -9.01 -11.20
CA ASN A 108 -24.11 -9.01 -12.65
C ASN A 108 -22.99 -9.71 -13.45
N GLY A 109 -22.07 -10.42 -12.78
CA GLY A 109 -20.90 -11.06 -13.39
C GLY A 109 -19.82 -10.07 -13.85
N LYS A 110 -19.92 -8.78 -13.50
CA LYS A 110 -19.00 -7.72 -13.93
C LYS A 110 -17.95 -7.42 -12.87
N ARG A 111 -16.70 -7.20 -13.27
CA ARG A 111 -15.63 -6.77 -12.36
C ARG A 111 -15.84 -5.31 -11.94
N GLU A 112 -15.52 -4.98 -10.69
CA GLU A 112 -15.52 -3.60 -10.23
C GLU A 112 -14.63 -2.71 -11.13
N PRO A 113 -15.07 -1.49 -11.49
CA PRO A 113 -14.28 -0.60 -12.33
C PRO A 113 -12.95 -0.21 -11.68
N LEU A 114 -11.89 -0.18 -12.50
CA LEU A 114 -10.55 0.27 -12.09
C LEU A 114 -10.45 1.81 -11.97
N TYR A 115 -11.44 2.55 -12.44
CA TYR A 115 -11.47 4.02 -12.44
C TYR A 115 -12.52 4.54 -11.46
N PRO A 116 -12.33 5.76 -10.90
CA PRO A 116 -13.33 6.36 -10.03
C PRO A 116 -14.60 6.63 -10.84
N VAL A 117 -15.66 5.89 -10.53
CA VAL A 117 -16.99 6.08 -11.13
C VAL A 117 -17.67 7.28 -10.48
N LYS A 118 -18.25 8.19 -11.27
CA LYS A 118 -19.15 9.23 -10.77
C LYS A 118 -20.56 8.64 -10.58
N GLY A 119 -21.02 8.57 -9.34
CA GLY A 119 -22.38 8.13 -8.96
C GLY A 119 -22.42 7.58 -7.54
N GLU A 120 -23.63 7.47 -6.96
CA GLU A 120 -23.87 6.69 -5.74
C GLU A 120 -23.57 5.22 -6.02
N SER A 121 -22.32 4.79 -5.89
CA SER A 121 -22.05 3.35 -5.83
C SER A 121 -22.58 2.89 -4.47
N LYS A 122 -23.72 2.19 -4.46
CA LYS A 122 -24.24 1.55 -3.25
C LYS A 122 -23.12 0.69 -2.67
N THR A 123 -22.66 1.04 -1.47
CA THR A 123 -21.79 0.20 -0.65
C THR A 123 -22.58 -1.03 -0.23
N ALA A 124 -22.65 -2.03 -1.11
CA ALA A 124 -23.18 -3.33 -0.77
C ALA A 124 -22.07 -4.14 -0.11
N PHE A 125 -22.32 -4.63 1.11
CA PHE A 125 -21.42 -5.58 1.75
C PHE A 125 -21.45 -6.88 0.95
N ALA A 126 -20.37 -7.19 0.23
CA ALA A 126 -20.21 -8.43 -0.56
C ALA A 126 -20.38 -9.75 0.26
N TRP A 127 -20.56 -9.64 1.58
CA TRP A 127 -20.70 -10.76 2.52
C TRP A 127 -22.14 -10.97 3.02
N PHE A 128 -23.05 -10.02 2.76
CA PHE A 128 -24.44 -10.08 3.24
C PHE A 128 -25.47 -9.99 2.10
N GLY A 129 -25.10 -10.38 0.87
CA GLY A 129 -26.06 -10.75 -0.17
C GLY A 129 -26.76 -12.05 0.22
N SER A 130 -27.65 -11.97 1.21
CA SER A 130 -28.47 -13.06 1.70
C SER A 130 -29.36 -13.58 0.58
N SER A 131 -29.31 -14.90 0.41
CA SER A 131 -30.44 -15.75 0.02
C SER A 131 -31.80 -15.07 0.15
N SER A 132 -32.50 -14.90 -0.97
CA SER A 132 -33.96 -14.95 -1.13
C SER A 132 -34.27 -15.00 -2.63
#